data_AF-A0A8T4J3B4-F1
#
_entry.id   AF-A0A8T4J3B4-F1
#
_cell.length_a   1.000
_cell.length_b   1.000
_cell.length_c   1.000
_cell.angle_alpha   90.00
_cell.angle_beta   90.00
_cell.angle_gamma   90.00
#
_symmetry.space_group_name_H-M   'P 1'
#
loop_
_entity.id
_entity.type
_entity.pdbx_description
1 polymer ?
#
loop_
_entity_poly.entity_id
_entity_poly.type
_entity_poly.pdbx_seq_one_letter_code
_entity_poly.pdbx_strand_id
1 'polypeptide(L)'
;YFKVVHPADAIIQVEDYRFAVSQMAQTSLRSIIGKSELDDLLSNREKLNQGLELMIDSPAVEWGVTVDRVEIKDVSLPETMKRSMARQAEATRDRRARVINADAELEASKKLSE
;
A
#
# COMPACT_ATOMS: atom_id res chain seq x y z
N TYR A 1 -2.77 9.09 12.86
CA TYR A 1 -2.85 9.82 14.14
C TYR A 1 -1.43 10.11 14.59
N PHE A 2 -1.20 11.29 15.14
CA PHE A 2 0.11 11.71 15.64
C PHE A 2 -0.07 12.53 16.91
N LYS A 3 0.99 12.64 17.72
CA LYS A 3 1.05 13.47 18.92
C LYS A 3 2.29 14.35 18.89
N VAL A 4 2.17 15.55 19.45
CA VAL A 4 3.32 16.44 19.65
C VAL A 4 4.02 16.02 20.94
N VAL A 5 5.28 15.63 20.85
CA VAL A 5 6.12 15.21 21.98
C VAL A 5 7.07 16.32 22.40
N HIS A 6 7.59 17.09 21.43
CA HIS A 6 8.45 18.24 21.67
C HIS A 6 7.83 19.51 21.06
N PRO A 7 7.03 20.27 21.84
CA PRO A 7 6.35 21.47 21.35
C PRO A 7 7.28 22.57 20.85
N ALA A 8 8.49 22.68 21.42
CA ALA A 8 9.48 23.65 20.97
C ALA A 8 9.94 23.34 19.53
N ASP A 9 10.28 22.09 19.25
CA ASP A 9 10.71 21.65 17.92
C ASP A 9 9.58 21.80 16.90
N ALA A 10 8.34 21.50 17.30
CA ALA A 10 7.16 21.65 16.45
C ALA A 10 6.86 23.10 16.02
N ILE A 11 7.41 24.09 16.74
CA ILE A 11 7.26 25.53 16.44
C ILE A 11 8.51 26.07 15.75
N ILE A 12 9.70 25.56 16.09
CA ILE A 12 10.98 26.11 15.62
C ILE A 12 11.44 25.46 14.32
N GLN A 13 11.24 24.15 14.16
CA GLN A 13 11.80 23.37 13.05
C GLN A 13 10.94 23.41 11.79
N VAL A 14 9.66 23.78 11.93
CA VAL A 14 8.71 23.80 10.81
C VAL A 14 7.63 24.86 11.05
N GLU A 15 7.27 25.57 9.99
CA GLU A 15 6.27 26.65 10.04
C GLU A 15 4.86 26.12 10.39
N ASP A 16 4.45 25.03 9.74
CA ASP A 16 3.23 24.30 10.05
C ASP A 16 3.49 22.79 10.02
N TYR A 17 3.70 22.20 11.20
CA TYR A 17 3.92 20.77 11.36
C TYR A 17 2.74 19.93 10.86
N ARG A 18 1.49 20.43 10.95
CA ARG A 18 0.30 19.68 10.49
C ARG A 18 0.30 19.59 8.98
N PHE A 19 0.57 20.71 8.32
CA PHE A 19 0.70 20.75 6.87
C PHE A 19 1.88 19.90 6.39
N ALA A 20 3.05 20.03 7.03
CA ALA A 20 4.24 19.27 6.67
C ALA A 20 4.04 17.75 6.82
N VAL A 21 3.45 17.30 7.94
CA VAL A 21 3.09 15.88 8.15
C VAL A 21 2.07 15.40 7.11
N SER A 22 1.08 16.21 6.75
CA SER A 22 0.10 15.86 5.71
C SER A 22 0.75 15.69 4.33
N GLN A 23 1.64 16.61 3.95
CA GLN A 23 2.37 16.57 2.68
C GLN A 23 3.33 15.38 2.62
N MET A 24 4.00 15.09 3.73
CA MET A 24 4.85 13.91 3.86
C MET A 24 4.02 12.64 3.70
N ALA A 25 2.89 12.53 4.40
CA ALA A 25 1.99 11.38 4.29
C ALA A 25 1.50 11.17 2.85
N GLN A 26 1.13 12.23 2.14
CA GLN A 26 0.72 12.15 0.73
C GLN A 26 1.86 11.70 -0.20
N THR A 27 3.09 12.19 0.03
CA THR A 27 4.26 11.85 -0.77
C THR A 27 4.68 10.40 -0.54
N SER A 28 4.72 9.97 0.72
CA SER A 28 5.00 8.59 1.11
C SER A 28 3.95 7.62 0.57
N LEU A 29 2.66 7.99 0.64
CA LEU A 29 1.57 7.21 0.05
C LEU A 29 1.73 7.08 -1.46
N ARG A 30 2.05 8.18 -2.17
CA ARG A 30 2.30 8.13 -3.61
C ARG A 30 3.48 7.22 -3.96
N SER A 31 4.56 7.30 -3.19
CA SER A 31 5.76 6.48 -3.38
C SER A 31 5.47 4.99 -3.19
N ILE A 32 4.72 4.62 -2.14
CA ILE A 32 4.29 3.25 -1.89
C ILE A 32 3.40 2.74 -3.00
N ILE A 33 2.38 3.50 -3.38
CA ILE A 33 1.46 3.12 -4.47
C ILE A 33 2.21 2.94 -5.79
N GLY A 34 3.25 3.74 -6.04
CA GLY A 34 4.07 3.63 -7.25
C GLY A 34 5.06 2.45 -7.24
N LYS A 35 5.46 1.96 -6.06
CA LYS A 35 6.46 0.87 -5.91
C LYS A 35 5.82 -0.49 -5.63
N SER A 36 4.62 -0.50 -5.07
CA SER A 36 3.87 -1.72 -4.76
C SER A 36 3.06 -2.17 -5.97
N GLU A 37 2.95 -3.49 -6.16
CA GLU A 37 1.91 -3.99 -7.05
C GLU A 37 0.55 -3.65 -6.45
N LEU A 38 -0.40 -3.30 -7.31
CA LEU A 38 -1.67 -2.78 -6.86
C LEU A 38 -2.51 -3.84 -6.10
N ASP A 39 -2.23 -5.12 -6.35
CA ASP A 39 -2.79 -6.24 -5.58
C ASP A 39 -2.35 -6.19 -4.10
N ASP A 40 -1.13 -5.71 -3.81
CA ASP A 40 -0.67 -5.50 -2.43
C ASP A 40 -1.47 -4.39 -1.74
N LEU A 41 -1.89 -3.35 -2.47
CA LEU A 41 -2.73 -2.26 -1.95
C LEU A 41 -4.10 -2.74 -1.44
N LEU A 42 -4.65 -3.75 -2.09
CA LEU A 42 -5.96 -4.30 -1.76
C LEU A 42 -5.85 -5.45 -0.75
N SER A 43 -4.83 -6.29 -0.89
CA SER A 43 -4.69 -7.55 -0.17
C SER A 43 -3.84 -7.43 1.10
N ASN A 44 -2.95 -6.44 1.19
CA ASN A 44 -1.91 -6.38 2.22
C ASN A 44 -1.79 -5.01 2.90
N ARG A 45 -2.94 -4.47 3.33
CA ARG A 45 -3.04 -3.15 3.98
C ARG A 45 -2.14 -2.99 5.21
N GLU A 46 -1.97 -4.04 6.00
CA GLU A 46 -1.13 -4.04 7.21
C GLU A 46 0.31 -3.66 6.88
N LYS A 47 0.89 -4.32 5.87
CA LYS A 47 2.27 -4.09 5.42
C LYS A 47 2.47 -2.67 4.87
N LEU A 48 1.45 -2.13 4.22
CA LEU A 48 1.47 -0.77 3.67
C LEU A 48 1.35 0.28 4.76
N ASN A 49 0.49 0.05 5.75
CA ASN A 49 0.37 0.91 6.92
C ASN A 49 1.70 0.98 7.67
N GLN A 50 2.37 -0.16 7.90
CA GLN A 50 3.70 -0.20 8.53
C GLN A 50 4.76 0.53 7.70
N GLY A 51 4.78 0.33 6.37
CA GLY A 51 5.71 1.04 5.49
C GLY A 51 5.48 2.55 5.46
N LEU A 52 4.21 2.97 5.49
CA LEU A 52 3.83 4.38 5.59
C LEU A 52 4.26 4.98 6.93
N GLU A 53 4.02 4.28 8.03
CA GLU A 53 4.39 4.71 9.38
C GLU A 53 5.89 4.99 9.45
N LEU A 54 6.73 4.05 9.00
CA LEU A 54 8.18 4.22 8.97
C LEU A 54 8.63 5.43 8.14
N MET A 55 8.01 5.66 6.98
CA MET A 55 8.38 6.78 6.11
C MET A 55 7.92 8.14 6.64
N ILE A 56 6.86 8.19 7.43
CA ILE A 56 6.34 9.45 8.00
C ILE A 56 7.00 9.74 9.35
N ASP A 57 7.27 8.72 10.17
CA ASP A 57 7.81 8.90 11.52
C ASP A 57 9.24 9.45 11.50
N SER A 58 10.09 8.97 10.59
CA SER A 58 11.49 9.43 10.47
C SER A 58 11.62 10.96 10.38
N PRO A 59 10.93 11.67 9.47
CA PRO A 59 10.97 13.13 9.43
C PRO A 59 10.07 13.81 10.49
N ALA A 60 8.99 13.15 10.95
CA ALA A 60 8.11 13.73 11.96
C ALA A 60 8.82 13.94 13.31
N VAL A 61 9.75 13.05 13.67
CA VAL A 61 10.54 13.14 14.90
C VAL A 61 11.39 14.42 14.93
N GLU A 62 11.93 14.86 13.78
CA GLU A 62 12.69 16.11 13.67
C GLU A 62 11.81 17.34 13.95
N TRP A 63 10.50 17.23 13.75
CA TRP A 63 9.52 18.27 14.08
C TRP A 63 8.94 18.12 15.49
N GLY A 64 9.48 17.23 16.32
CA GLY A 64 8.94 16.96 17.65
C GLY A 64 7.57 16.27 17.64
N VAL A 65 7.23 15.59 16.54
CA VAL A 65 5.96 14.87 16.35
C VAL A 65 6.23 13.38 16.25
N THR A 66 5.44 12.57 16.96
CA THR A 66 5.48 11.11 16.84
C THR A 66 4.21 10.60 16.20
N VAL A 67 4.34 9.69 15.25
CA VAL A 67 3.21 9.08 14.55
C VAL A 67 2.81 7.79 15.27
N ASP A 68 1.61 7.75 15.85
CA ASP A 68 1.15 6.57 16.60
C ASP A 68 0.52 5.50 15.70
N ARG A 69 -0.12 5.91 14.60
CA ARG A 69 -0.77 4.99 13.66
C ARG A 69 -1.04 5.65 12.31
N VAL A 70 -0.73 4.95 11.22
CA VAL A 70 -1.13 5.37 9.87
C VAL A 70 -2.10 4.36 9.29
N GLU A 71 -3.24 4.83 8.81
CA GLU A 71 -4.25 3.99 8.17
C GLU A 71 -4.68 4.59 6.85
N ILE A 72 -4.63 3.78 5.80
CA ILE A 72 -5.23 4.10 4.51
C ILE A 72 -6.75 3.93 4.64
N LYS A 73 -7.51 5.04 4.52
CA LYS A 73 -8.98 5.01 4.47
C LYS A 73 -9.48 4.64 3.07
N ASP A 74 -9.64 5.65 2.22
CA ASP A 74 -10.19 5.50 0.87
C ASP A 74 -9.12 5.83 -0.17
N VAL A 75 -8.86 4.89 -1.07
CA VAL A 75 -7.94 5.09 -2.19
C VAL A 75 -8.78 5.37 -3.44
N SER A 76 -8.86 6.63 -3.85
CA SER A 76 -9.45 7.00 -5.13
C SER A 76 -8.40 6.87 -6.23
N LEU A 77 -8.45 5.77 -6.98
CA LEU A 77 -7.57 5.54 -8.10
C LEU A 77 -8.06 6.28 -9.37
N PRO A 78 -7.16 6.83 -10.20
CA PRO A 78 -7.53 7.36 -11.51
C PRO A 78 -8.19 6.29 -12.40
N GLU A 79 -9.14 6.68 -13.23
CA GLU A 79 -9.84 5.77 -14.15
C GLU A 79 -8.91 5.01 -15.10
N THR A 80 -7.83 5.66 -15.55
CA THR A 80 -6.79 5.02 -16.37
C THR A 80 -6.14 3.84 -15.66
N MET A 81 -5.85 4.00 -14.37
CA MET A 81 -5.23 2.99 -13.53
C MET A 81 -6.20 1.85 -13.23
N LYS A 82 -7.46 2.16 -12.87
CA LYS A 82 -8.53 1.16 -12.67
C LYS A 82 -8.70 0.25 -13.89
N ARG A 83 -8.72 0.82 -15.09
CA ARG A 83 -8.82 0.04 -16.34
C ARG A 83 -7.61 -0.86 -16.58
N SER A 84 -6.40 -0.36 -16.33
CA SER A 84 -5.17 -1.16 -16.44
C SER A 84 -5.18 -2.34 -15.48
N MET A 85 -5.64 -2.11 -14.24
CA MET A 85 -5.76 -3.14 -13.22
C MET A 85 -6.79 -4.19 -13.57
N ALA A 86 -7.97 -3.78 -14.07
CA ALA A 86 -9.02 -4.73 -14.46
C ALA A 86 -8.49 -5.71 -15.52
N ARG A 87 -7.74 -5.20 -16.52
CA ARG A 87 -7.09 -6.02 -17.54
C ARG A 87 -6.01 -6.94 -16.97
N GLN A 88 -5.17 -6.44 -16.06
CA GLN A 88 -4.14 -7.25 -15.41
C GLN A 88 -4.74 -8.35 -14.53
N ALA A 89 -5.77 -8.04 -13.75
CA ALA A 89 -6.48 -8.97 -12.89
C ALA A 89 -7.18 -10.07 -13.70
N GLU A 90 -7.83 -9.70 -14.82
CA GLU A 90 -8.42 -10.65 -15.76
C GLU A 90 -7.36 -11.58 -16.36
N ALA A 91 -6.24 -11.04 -16.84
CA ALA A 91 -5.13 -11.85 -17.37
C ALA A 91 -4.54 -12.82 -16.33
N THR A 92 -4.34 -12.37 -15.08
CA THR A 92 -3.85 -13.24 -14.00
C THR A 92 -4.87 -14.31 -13.63
N ARG A 93 -6.16 -13.98 -13.63
CA ARG A 93 -7.26 -14.92 -13.37
C ARG A 93 -7.34 -15.98 -14.45
N ASP A 94 -7.28 -15.59 -15.72
CA ASP A 94 -7.28 -16.50 -16.86
C ASP A 94 -6.05 -17.41 -16.85
N ARG A 95 -4.86 -16.86 -16.56
CA ARG A 95 -3.64 -17.65 -16.40
C ARG A 95 -3.79 -18.70 -15.30
N ARG A 96 -4.29 -18.30 -14.12
CA ARG A 96 -4.52 -19.23 -13.00
C ARG A 96 -5.54 -20.31 -13.36
N ALA A 97 -6.64 -19.95 -14.03
CA ALA A 97 -7.65 -20.91 -14.47
C ALA A 97 -7.07 -21.96 -15.43
N ARG A 98 -6.22 -21.55 -16.39
CA ARG A 98 -5.54 -22.48 -17.30
C ARG A 98 -4.62 -23.45 -16.58
N VAL A 99 -3.86 -22.98 -15.59
CA VAL A 99 -2.96 -23.84 -14.80
C VAL A 99 -3.78 -24.86 -14.00
N ILE A 100 -4.85 -24.40 -13.32
CA ILE A 100 -5.73 -25.29 -12.54
C ILE A 100 -6.36 -26.36 -13.44
N ASN A 101 -6.83 -25.98 -14.63
CA ASN A 101 -7.41 -26.94 -15.57
C ASN A 101 -6.36 -27.95 -16.07
N ALA A 102 -5.15 -27.50 -16.40
CA ALA A 102 -4.09 -28.39 -16.82
C ALA A 102 -3.68 -29.38 -15.71
N ASP A 103 -3.60 -28.91 -14.47
CA ASP A 103 -3.33 -29.76 -13.31
C ASP A 103 -4.46 -30.77 -13.07
N ALA A 104 -5.72 -30.34 -13.21
CA ALA A 104 -6.89 -31.21 -13.07
C ALA A 104 -6.94 -32.28 -14.18
N GLU A 105 -6.64 -31.92 -15.43
CA GLU A 105 -6.56 -32.85 -16.56
C GLU A 105 -5.45 -33.89 -16.34
N LEU A 106 -4.27 -33.46 -15.84
CA LEU A 106 -3.16 -34.35 -15.51
C LEU A 106 -3.56 -35.33 -14.40
N GLU A 107 -4.23 -34.86 -13.35
CA GLU A 107 -4.67 -35.70 -12.24
C GLU A 107 -5.74 -36.72 -12.69
N ALA A 108 -6.69 -36.30 -13.53
CA ALA A 108 -7.70 -37.19 -14.10
C ALA A 108 -7.08 -38.28 -14.98
N SER A 109 -6.12 -37.93 -15.84
CA SER A 109 -5.41 -38.89 -16.70
C SER A 109 -4.65 -39.94 -15.88
N LYS A 110 -3.97 -39.53 -14.80
CA LYS A 110 -3.29 -40.46 -13.88
C LYS A 110 -4.25 -41.46 -13.25
N LYS A 111 -5.39 -40.99 -12.73
CA LYS A 111 -6.41 -41.86 -12.10
C LYS A 111 -7.07 -42.83 -13.09
N LEU A 112 -7.11 -42.51 -14.38
CA LEU A 112 -7.67 -43.38 -15.41
C LEU A 112 -6.68 -44.46 -15.89
N SER A 113 -5.38 -44.27 -15.65
CA SER A 113 -4.31 -45.18 -16.07
C SER A 113 -3.98 -46.25 -15.02
N GLU A 114 -4.51 -46.12 -13.79
CA GLU A 114 -4.51 -47.15 -12.75
C GLU A 114 -5.72 -48.09 -12.91
#